data_AF-A0A497T5K3-F1
#
_entry.id   AF-A0A497T5K3-F1
#
_cell.length_a   1.000
_cell.length_b   1.000
_cell.length_c   1.000
_cell.angle_alpha   90.00
_cell.angle_beta   90.00
_cell.angle_gamma   90.00
#
_symmetry.space_group_name_H-M   'P 1'
#
loop_
_entity.id
_entity.type
_entity.pdbx_description
1 polymer ?
#
loop_
_entity_poly.entity_id
_entity_poly.type
_entity_poly.pdbx_seq_one_letter_code
_entity_poly.pdbx_strand_id
1 'polypeptide(L)'
;PERTVWIELKGRDAWVYTERFKGPGGFPVGVQGKVAILIRNRRDLLAGWLMMRKGCWPYPVYFKLKDVGQRFFRKWLFQEPEWISGRELEDAFKLGIPVAVGDMRIKSYPKPVLRPLLFFNQVKLIKIWGFPKSFLA
;
A
#
# COMPACT_ATOMS: atom_id res chain seq x y z
N PRO A 1 23.29 -0.65 27.92
CA PRO A 1 22.96 0.77 28.16
C PRO A 1 21.48 0.96 28.53
N GLU A 2 21.22 1.74 29.58
CA GLU A 2 19.87 1.97 30.12
C GLU A 2 19.06 3.00 29.30
N ARG A 3 19.76 3.97 28.71
CA ARG A 3 19.22 4.91 27.72
C ARG A 3 20.28 5.20 26.66
N THR A 4 19.83 5.43 25.44
CA THR A 4 20.70 5.84 24.32
C THR A 4 20.28 7.24 23.91
N VAL A 5 21.24 8.17 23.86
CA VAL A 5 21.03 9.52 23.34
C VAL A 5 21.73 9.62 21.99
N TRP A 6 21.02 10.08 20.98
CA TRP A 6 21.54 10.30 19.64
C TRP A 6 21.76 11.78 19.42
N ILE A 7 22.88 12.12 18.79
CA ILE A 7 23.22 13.49 18.41
C ILE A 7 23.49 13.48 16.90
N GLU A 8 22.75 14.30 16.16
CA GLU A 8 22.91 14.47 14.72
C GLU A 8 23.46 15.86 14.43
N LEU A 9 24.67 15.91 13.85
CA LEU A 9 25.35 17.15 13.48
C LEU A 9 25.04 17.49 12.02
N LYS A 10 24.47 18.68 11.77
CA LYS A 10 24.14 19.15 10.43
C LYS A 10 24.57 20.60 10.25
N GLY A 11 25.66 20.81 9.52
CA GLY A 11 26.25 22.14 9.35
C GLY A 11 26.76 22.70 10.69
N ARG A 12 26.19 23.81 11.14
CA ARG A 12 26.50 24.44 12.44
C ARG A 12 25.53 24.03 13.57
N ASP A 13 24.52 23.23 13.26
CA ASP A 13 23.47 22.86 14.20
C ASP A 13 23.65 21.42 14.72
N ALA A 14 23.19 21.17 15.94
CA ALA A 14 23.15 19.85 16.56
C ALA A 14 21.73 19.51 17.03
N TRP A 15 21.23 18.34 16.64
CA TRP A 15 19.91 17.83 17.01
C TRP A 15 20.07 16.67 17.97
N VAL A 16 19.40 16.73 19.13
CA VAL A 16 19.50 15.72 20.19
C VAL A 16 18.16 15.01 20.35
N TYR A 17 18.17 13.68 20.35
CA TYR A 17 16.95 12.88 20.52
C TYR A 17 17.22 11.53 21.18
N THR A 18 16.20 11.00 21.86
CA THR A 18 16.25 9.73 22.60
C THR A 18 15.49 8.61 21.91
N GLU A 19 14.60 8.94 20.97
CA GLU A 19 13.70 8.01 20.31
C GLU A 19 13.87 8.05 18.79
N ARG A 20 13.74 6.88 18.16
CA ARG A 20 13.68 6.71 16.70
C ARG A 20 12.50 5.81 16.36
N PHE A 21 11.53 6.35 15.63
CA PHE A 21 10.39 5.58 15.15
C PHE A 21 10.70 4.99 13.78
N LYS A 22 10.59 3.66 13.66
CA LYS A 22 10.68 3.01 12.35
C LYS A 22 9.42 3.33 11.53
N GLY A 23 9.58 4.15 10.50
CA GLY A 23 8.54 4.36 9.49
C GLY A 23 8.33 3.12 8.61
N PRO A 24 7.30 3.13 7.73
CA PRO A 24 6.94 1.98 6.89
C PRO A 24 8.02 1.60 5.85
N GLY A 25 9.00 2.49 5.62
CA GLY A 25 10.06 2.34 4.63
C GLY A 25 9.52 2.25 3.20
N GLY A 26 10.36 1.81 2.26
CA GLY A 26 10.02 1.77 0.83
C GLY A 26 10.46 3.05 0.10
N PHE A 27 9.91 3.26 -1.10
CA PHE A 27 10.17 4.45 -1.90
C PHE A 27 9.12 5.55 -1.66
N PRO A 28 9.46 6.84 -1.88
CA PRO A 28 8.47 7.91 -1.88
C PRO A 28 7.34 7.59 -2.88
N VAL A 29 6.09 7.74 -2.46
CA VAL A 29 4.94 7.37 -3.31
C VAL A 29 4.88 8.31 -4.52
N GLY A 30 4.75 7.74 -5.73
CA GLY A 30 4.64 8.44 -7.00
C GLY A 30 5.89 8.35 -7.87
N VAL A 31 7.06 8.02 -7.31
CA VAL A 31 8.33 7.97 -8.07
C VAL A 31 8.41 6.81 -9.07
N GLN A 32 7.56 5.77 -8.93
CA GLN A 32 7.47 4.63 -9.85
C GLN A 32 6.19 4.66 -10.71
N GLY A 33 5.59 5.85 -10.90
CA GLY A 33 4.41 6.02 -11.73
C GLY A 33 3.10 5.60 -11.05
N LYS A 34 2.09 5.29 -11.86
CA LYS A 34 0.70 5.04 -11.42
C LYS A 34 0.34 3.56 -11.55
N VAL A 35 -0.49 3.07 -10.65
CA VAL A 35 -0.99 1.68 -10.67
C VAL A 35 -2.47 1.65 -10.31
N ALA A 36 -3.28 0.98 -11.14
CA ALA A 36 -4.68 0.74 -10.83
C ALA A 36 -4.78 -0.34 -9.76
N ILE A 37 -5.50 -0.07 -8.67
CA ILE A 37 -5.73 -1.05 -7.60
C ILE A 37 -7.17 -1.50 -7.67
N LEU A 38 -7.38 -2.77 -8.05
CA LEU A 38 -8.72 -3.33 -8.20
C LEU A 38 -9.29 -3.74 -6.83
N ILE A 39 -10.10 -2.88 -6.21
CA ILE A 39 -10.65 -3.08 -4.87
C ILE A 39 -11.91 -3.93 -4.91
N ARG A 40 -11.74 -5.22 -4.59
CA ARG A 40 -12.84 -6.18 -4.43
C ARG A 40 -12.97 -6.63 -2.99
N ASN A 41 -11.84 -6.69 -2.27
CA ASN A 41 -11.76 -7.10 -0.88
C ASN A 41 -10.59 -6.40 -0.16
N ARG A 42 -10.46 -6.64 1.15
CA ARG A 42 -9.41 -6.02 1.98
C ARG A 42 -7.98 -6.40 1.57
N ARG A 43 -7.76 -7.54 0.91
CA ARG A 43 -6.44 -7.93 0.42
C ARG A 43 -6.01 -7.07 -0.76
N ASP A 44 -6.94 -6.62 -1.59
CA ASP A 44 -6.62 -5.67 -2.67
C ASP A 44 -6.14 -4.32 -2.11
N LEU A 45 -6.69 -3.87 -0.96
CA LEU A 45 -6.17 -2.69 -0.25
C LEU A 45 -4.72 -2.90 0.22
N LEU A 46 -4.42 -4.09 0.75
CA LEU A 46 -3.07 -4.44 1.18
C LEU A 46 -2.11 -4.54 -0.02
N ALA A 47 -2.57 -5.06 -1.15
CA ALA A 47 -1.79 -5.04 -2.40
C ALA A 47 -1.50 -3.60 -2.84
N GLY A 48 -2.50 -2.71 -2.81
CA GLY A 48 -2.31 -1.29 -3.08
C GLY A 48 -1.27 -0.63 -2.18
N TRP A 49 -1.32 -0.91 -0.88
CA TRP A 49 -0.31 -0.41 0.07
C TRP A 49 1.10 -0.95 -0.22
N LEU A 50 1.23 -2.23 -0.61
CA LEU A 50 2.53 -2.77 -1.01
C LEU A 50 3.06 -2.12 -2.29
N MET A 51 2.17 -1.81 -3.25
CA MET A 51 2.55 -1.05 -4.43
C MET A 51 2.99 0.38 -4.08
N MET A 52 2.31 1.04 -3.15
CA MET A 52 2.75 2.34 -2.63
C MET A 52 4.13 2.30 -2.01
N ARG A 53 4.46 1.24 -1.24
CA ARG A 53 5.82 1.05 -0.69
C ARG A 53 6.87 0.81 -1.76
N LYS A 54 6.45 0.36 -2.94
CA LYS A 54 7.32 0.30 -4.12
C LYS A 54 7.36 1.61 -4.89
N GLY A 55 6.76 2.69 -4.39
CA GLY A 55 6.81 4.02 -4.98
C GLY A 55 5.72 4.28 -6.02
N CYS A 56 4.73 3.39 -6.18
CA CYS A 56 3.66 3.58 -7.14
C CYS A 56 2.50 4.39 -6.53
N TRP A 57 1.99 5.37 -7.25
CA TRP A 57 0.78 6.10 -6.90
C TRP A 57 -0.47 5.25 -7.16
N PRO A 58 -1.36 5.03 -6.17
CA PRO A 58 -2.54 4.20 -6.37
C PRO A 58 -3.64 4.96 -7.11
N TYR A 59 -4.29 4.26 -8.04
CA TYR A 59 -5.56 4.62 -8.68
C TYR A 59 -6.61 3.57 -8.30
N PRO A 60 -7.34 3.77 -7.19
CA PRO A 60 -8.26 2.77 -6.69
C PRO A 60 -9.49 2.63 -7.60
N VAL A 61 -9.70 1.44 -8.16
CA VAL A 61 -10.88 1.07 -8.93
C VAL A 61 -11.78 0.24 -8.03
N TYR A 62 -12.93 0.77 -7.63
CA TYR A 62 -13.79 0.15 -6.63
C TYR A 62 -15.16 -0.23 -7.17
N PHE A 63 -15.66 -1.38 -6.73
CA PHE A 63 -17.06 -1.81 -6.90
C PHE A 63 -17.84 -1.68 -5.60
N LYS A 64 -17.17 -2.01 -4.49
CA LYS A 64 -17.65 -1.99 -3.11
C LYS A 64 -16.49 -1.51 -2.22
N LEU A 65 -16.76 -1.18 -0.96
CA LEU A 65 -15.74 -0.82 0.05
C LEU A 65 -15.02 0.52 -0.14
N LYS A 66 -15.63 1.50 -0.84
CA LYS A 66 -15.04 2.85 -1.00
C LYS A 66 -14.63 3.47 0.34
N ASP A 67 -15.54 3.53 1.31
CA ASP A 67 -15.28 4.18 2.61
C ASP A 67 -14.19 3.48 3.42
N VAL A 68 -14.16 2.14 3.37
CA VAL A 68 -13.12 1.34 4.03
C VAL A 68 -11.77 1.59 3.39
N GLY A 69 -11.73 1.64 2.05
CA GLY A 69 -10.53 1.92 1.28
C GLY A 69 -10.00 3.34 1.50
N GLN A 70 -10.87 4.36 1.52
CA GLN A 70 -10.51 5.74 1.81
C GLN A 70 -9.91 5.89 3.20
N ARG A 71 -10.57 5.36 4.23
CA ARG A 71 -10.02 5.34 5.60
C ARG A 71 -8.68 4.64 5.66
N PHE A 72 -8.52 3.55 4.92
CA PHE A 72 -7.26 2.80 4.87
C PHE A 72 -6.14 3.63 4.21
N PHE A 73 -6.35 4.19 3.02
CA PHE A 73 -5.30 4.95 2.32
C PHE A 73 -4.95 6.26 3.02
N ARG A 74 -5.91 6.97 3.64
CA ARG A 74 -5.65 8.18 4.44
C ARG A 74 -4.69 7.98 5.60
N LYS A 75 -4.56 6.75 6.11
CA LYS A 75 -3.57 6.43 7.15
C LYS A 75 -2.14 6.52 6.63
N TRP A 76 -1.93 6.37 5.33
CA TRP A 76 -0.63 6.20 4.70
C TRP A 76 -0.30 7.26 3.64
N LEU A 77 -1.32 7.87 3.06
CA LEU A 77 -1.21 8.93 2.05
C LEU A 77 -1.81 10.20 2.60
N PHE A 78 -0.98 11.24 2.59
CA PHE A 78 -1.43 12.59 2.92
C PHE A 78 -2.43 13.13 1.89
N GLN A 79 -2.12 12.94 0.59
CA GLN A 79 -3.01 13.34 -0.50
C GLN A 79 -3.93 12.18 -0.90
N GLU A 80 -5.23 12.46 -0.96
CA GLU A 80 -6.24 11.49 -1.37
C GLU A 80 -6.03 11.09 -2.84
N PRO A 81 -5.96 9.78 -3.16
CA PRO A 81 -5.89 9.34 -4.55
C PRO A 81 -7.23 9.55 -5.26
N GLU A 82 -7.18 9.59 -6.59
CA GLU A 82 -8.38 9.65 -7.42
C GLU A 82 -9.11 8.30 -7.42
N TRP A 83 -10.35 8.28 -6.92
CA TRP A 83 -11.16 7.07 -6.82
C TRP A 83 -12.04 6.88 -8.04
N ILE A 84 -11.85 5.74 -8.71
CA ILE A 84 -12.58 5.40 -9.94
C ILE A 84 -13.65 4.37 -9.61
N SER A 85 -14.91 4.74 -9.88
CA SER A 85 -16.01 3.79 -9.76
C SER A 85 -15.96 2.83 -10.96
N GLY A 86 -15.76 1.54 -10.69
CA GLY A 86 -15.84 0.48 -11.69
C GLY A 86 -17.15 -0.29 -11.58
N ARG A 87 -17.57 -0.94 -12.67
CA ARG A 87 -18.64 -1.95 -12.69
C ARG A 87 -18.08 -3.34 -12.97
N GLU A 88 -17.07 -3.42 -13.82
CA GLU A 88 -16.41 -4.65 -14.21
C GLU A 88 -14.88 -4.58 -14.06
N LEU A 89 -14.24 -5.73 -14.12
CA LEU A 89 -12.80 -5.89 -13.98
C LEU A 89 -12.03 -5.18 -15.11
N GLU A 90 -12.65 -5.18 -16.28
CA GLU A 90 -12.25 -4.55 -17.54
C GLU A 90 -12.07 -3.04 -17.38
N ASP A 91 -12.81 -2.40 -16.47
CA ASP A 91 -12.72 -0.95 -16.26
C ASP A 91 -11.35 -0.52 -15.73
N ALA A 92 -10.71 -1.36 -14.90
CA ALA A 92 -9.34 -1.10 -14.45
C ALA A 92 -8.33 -1.15 -15.60
N PHE A 93 -8.57 -2.01 -16.59
CA PHE A 93 -7.68 -2.17 -17.75
C PHE A 93 -7.87 -1.08 -18.81
N LYS A 94 -9.01 -0.37 -18.81
CA LYS A 94 -9.27 0.78 -19.70
C LYS A 94 -8.40 2.00 -19.34
N LEU A 95 -7.88 2.05 -18.12
CA LEU A 95 -7.02 3.15 -17.64
C LEU A 95 -5.64 3.19 -18.30
N GLY A 96 -5.25 2.13 -19.02
CA GLY A 96 -3.95 2.07 -19.70
C GLY A 96 -2.74 2.00 -18.76
N ILE A 97 -2.95 1.80 -17.45
CA ILE A 97 -1.90 1.66 -16.44
C ILE A 97 -1.86 0.23 -15.89
N PRO A 98 -0.72 -0.23 -15.34
CA PRO A 98 -0.63 -1.54 -14.71
C PRO A 98 -1.69 -1.74 -13.63
N VAL A 99 -2.29 -2.92 -13.57
CA VAL A 99 -3.31 -3.27 -12.57
C VAL A 99 -2.69 -4.17 -11.50
N ALA A 100 -2.90 -3.86 -10.22
CA ALA A 100 -2.50 -4.70 -9.11
C ALA A 100 -3.71 -5.31 -8.40
N VAL A 101 -3.55 -6.57 -7.98
CA VAL A 101 -4.58 -7.36 -7.30
C VAL A 101 -4.02 -8.04 -6.05
N GLY A 102 -4.87 -8.22 -5.05
CA GLY A 102 -4.56 -8.89 -3.78
C GLY A 102 -4.71 -10.41 -3.80
N ASP A 103 -4.58 -11.06 -4.96
CA ASP A 103 -4.63 -12.52 -5.04
C ASP A 103 -3.36 -13.16 -4.46
N MET A 104 -3.54 -14.17 -3.61
CA MET A 104 -2.46 -15.00 -3.05
C MET A 104 -2.27 -16.32 -3.82
N ARG A 105 -3.07 -16.54 -4.87
CA ARG A 105 -2.98 -17.68 -5.78
C ARG A 105 -3.01 -17.18 -7.21
N ILE A 106 -2.41 -17.94 -8.13
CA ILE A 106 -2.45 -17.60 -9.54
C ILE A 106 -3.89 -17.76 -10.05
N LYS A 107 -4.40 -16.70 -10.68
CA LYS A 107 -5.69 -16.65 -11.38
C LYS A 107 -5.49 -16.06 -12.76
N SER A 108 -6.28 -16.52 -13.72
CA SER A 108 -6.30 -15.96 -15.07
C SER A 108 -7.01 -14.60 -15.08
N TYR A 109 -6.48 -13.67 -15.86
CA TYR A 109 -7.05 -12.35 -16.11
C TYR A 109 -6.94 -12.04 -17.62
N PRO A 110 -7.83 -11.20 -18.17
CA PRO A 110 -7.79 -10.81 -19.58
C PRO A 110 -6.46 -10.15 -19.99
N LYS A 111 -5.78 -9.49 -19.04
CA LYS A 111 -4.46 -8.87 -19.22
C LYS A 111 -3.55 -9.16 -18.01
N PRO A 112 -2.21 -9.04 -18.15
CA PRO A 112 -1.29 -9.21 -17.03
C PRO A 112 -1.60 -8.28 -15.85
N VAL A 113 -1.47 -8.80 -14.63
CA VAL A 113 -1.68 -8.06 -13.38
C VAL A 113 -0.53 -8.29 -12.39
N LEU A 114 -0.23 -7.26 -11.60
CA LEU A 114 0.73 -7.30 -10.51
C LEU A 114 0.11 -7.99 -9.29
N ARG A 115 0.85 -8.92 -8.68
CA ARG A 115 0.37 -9.75 -7.56
C ARG A 115 1.35 -9.66 -6.38
N PRO A 116 1.43 -8.51 -5.70
CA PRO A 116 2.39 -8.31 -4.61
C PRO A 116 2.17 -9.28 -3.43
N LEU A 117 0.99 -9.91 -3.32
CA LEU A 117 0.66 -10.84 -2.24
C LEU A 117 0.98 -12.32 -2.54
N LEU A 118 1.45 -12.67 -3.74
CA LEU A 118 1.61 -14.07 -4.17
C LEU A 118 2.54 -14.90 -3.26
N PHE A 119 3.57 -14.27 -2.68
CA PHE A 119 4.56 -14.92 -1.83
C PHE A 119 4.29 -14.75 -0.32
N PHE A 120 3.12 -14.26 0.04
CA PHE A 120 2.72 -14.06 1.43
C PHE A 120 1.74 -15.12 1.87
N ASN A 121 1.92 -15.61 3.10
CA ASN A 121 0.91 -16.37 3.83
C ASN A 121 0.24 -15.48 4.88
N GLN A 122 -0.92 -15.87 5.38
CA GLN A 122 -1.68 -15.07 6.37
C GLN A 122 -0.83 -14.71 7.60
N VAL A 123 0.01 -15.64 8.07
CA VAL A 123 0.90 -15.42 9.22
C VAL A 123 1.90 -14.29 8.95
N LYS A 124 2.55 -14.27 7.78
CA LYS A 124 3.46 -13.21 7.36
C LYS A 124 2.73 -11.88 7.21
N LEU A 125 1.51 -11.87 6.66
CA LEU A 125 0.71 -10.64 6.52
C LEU A 125 0.34 -10.02 7.88
N ILE A 126 0.03 -10.84 8.89
CA ILE A 126 -0.25 -10.36 10.26
C ILE A 126 1.02 -9.81 10.91
N LYS A 127 2.16 -10.50 10.72
CA LYS A 127 3.46 -10.06 11.26
C LYS A 127 3.98 -8.78 10.58
N ILE A 128 3.55 -8.50 9.35
CA ILE A 128 3.89 -7.27 8.64
C ILE A 128 3.06 -6.13 9.23
N TRP A 129 3.74 -5.34 10.07
CA TRP A 129 3.30 -4.03 10.56
C TRP A 129 1.99 -3.99 11.37
N GLY A 130 1.62 -5.11 12.00
CA GLY A 130 0.60 -5.13 13.06
C GLY A 130 -0.84 -4.95 12.57
N PHE A 131 -1.16 -5.32 11.32
CA PHE A 131 -2.55 -5.36 10.89
C PHE A 131 -3.34 -6.36 11.77
N PRO A 132 -4.43 -5.93 12.44
CA PRO A 132 -5.20 -6.84 13.27
C PRO A 132 -5.78 -7.96 12.40
N LYS A 133 -5.88 -9.18 12.95
CA LYS A 133 -6.46 -10.34 12.25
C LYS A 133 -7.82 -10.01 11.63
N SER A 134 -8.62 -9.17 12.30
CA SER A 134 -9.92 -8.69 11.83
C SER A 134 -9.88 -7.89 10.51
N PHE A 135 -8.73 -7.35 10.11
CA PHE A 135 -8.55 -6.66 8.83
C PHE A 135 -8.29 -7.64 7.67
N LEU A 136 -7.79 -8.85 7.95
CA LEU A 136 -7.42 -9.85 6.94
C LEU A 136 -8.47 -10.97 6.77
N ALA A 137 -9.39 -11.08 7.72
CA ALA A 137 -10.54 -12.00 7.70
C ALA A 137 -11.59 -11.59 6.66
#